data_AF-A0A521XV77-F1
#
_entry.id   AF-A0A521XV77-F1
#
_cell.length_a   1.000
_cell.length_b   1.000
_cell.length_c   1.000
_cell.angle_alpha   90.00
_cell.angle_beta   90.00
_cell.angle_gamma   90.00
#
_symmetry.space_group_name_H-M   'P 1'
#
loop_
_entity.id
_entity.type
_entity.pdbx_description
1 polymer ?
#
loop_
_entity_poly.entity_id
_entity_poly.type
_entity_poly.pdbx_seq_one_letter_code
_entity_poly.pdbx_strand_id
1 'polypeptide(L)'
;MELKTPTPLKSEHQALYAEINQAAKLQDRTGKATRLVARLIERHFAKEEEFALPPLGLLPALAQGTIEPGMAAAITMAARLHDELPDLLAEQRVIVAALEELMAAAESEGHAELVGFAEKLMLHEEIEQQVSYPTAILIGKYLQLRLKT
;
A
#
# COMPACT_ATOMS: atom_id res chain seq x y z
N MET A 1 15.82 -15.28 -6.91
CA MET A 1 14.35 -15.38 -6.99
C MET A 1 13.81 -13.97 -7.09
N GLU A 2 12.83 -13.74 -7.97
CA GLU A 2 12.11 -12.47 -8.03
C GLU A 2 10.95 -12.53 -7.01
N LEU A 3 10.97 -11.66 -6.01
CA LEU A 3 9.88 -11.52 -5.04
C LEU A 3 8.78 -10.67 -5.67
N LYS A 4 7.53 -11.08 -5.48
CA LYS A 4 6.37 -10.42 -6.09
C LYS A 4 5.33 -10.11 -5.03
N THR A 5 4.73 -8.93 -5.14
CA THR A 5 3.54 -8.57 -4.38
C THR A 5 2.47 -9.67 -4.54
N PRO A 6 1.87 -10.17 -3.45
CA PRO A 6 0.75 -11.10 -3.53
C PRO A 6 -0.34 -10.60 -4.47
N THR A 7 -0.86 -11.48 -5.34
CA THR A 7 -1.89 -11.12 -6.33
C THR A 7 -3.09 -10.39 -5.71
N PRO A 8 -3.64 -10.79 -4.54
CA PRO A 8 -4.75 -10.05 -3.94
C PRO A 8 -4.43 -8.57 -3.67
N LEU A 9 -3.26 -8.27 -3.10
CA LEU A 9 -2.84 -6.89 -2.81
C LEU A 9 -2.59 -6.10 -4.09
N LYS A 10 -1.92 -6.72 -5.08
CA LYS A 10 -1.68 -6.10 -6.38
C LYS A 10 -2.98 -5.76 -7.11
N SER A 11 -3.98 -6.66 -7.05
CA SER A 11 -5.30 -6.43 -7.64
C SER A 11 -6.09 -5.35 -6.92
N GLU A 12 -5.97 -5.25 -5.59
CA GLU A 12 -6.57 -4.16 -4.82
C GLU A 12 -5.99 -2.79 -5.23
N HIS A 13 -4.67 -2.65 -5.32
CA HIS A 13 -4.01 -1.42 -5.81
C HIS A 13 -4.52 -1.03 -7.20
N GLN A 14 -4.60 -2.01 -8.11
CA GLN A 14 -5.10 -1.78 -9.46
C GLN A 14 -6.56 -1.33 -9.48
N ALA A 15 -7.41 -1.90 -8.61
CA ALA A 15 -8.82 -1.52 -8.50
C ALA A 15 -8.97 -0.10 -7.94
N LEU A 16 -8.26 0.23 -6.85
CA LEU A 16 -8.24 1.57 -6.26
C LEU A 16 -7.75 2.61 -7.28
N TYR A 17 -6.70 2.28 -8.04
CA TYR A 17 -6.16 3.13 -9.08
C TYR A 17 -7.15 3.34 -10.25
N ALA A 18 -7.85 2.29 -10.67
CA ALA A 18 -8.85 2.41 -11.74
C ALA A 18 -10.02 3.31 -11.32
N GLU A 19 -10.50 3.15 -10.08
CA GLU A 19 -11.62 3.89 -9.51
C GLU A 19 -11.29 5.39 -9.38
N ILE A 20 -10.15 5.75 -8.76
CA ILE A 20 -9.74 7.16 -8.61
C ILE A 20 -9.50 7.83 -9.98
N ASN A 21 -8.93 7.12 -10.95
CA ASN A 21 -8.66 7.70 -12.27
C ASN A 21 -9.93 7.92 -13.10
N GLN A 22 -10.96 7.11 -12.89
CA GLN A 22 -12.26 7.36 -13.49
C GLN A 22 -12.88 8.62 -12.90
N ALA A 23 -12.84 8.78 -11.58
CA ALA A 23 -13.35 9.94 -10.88
C ALA A 23 -12.55 11.24 -11.18
N ALA A 24 -11.26 11.11 -11.51
CA ALA A 24 -10.39 12.24 -11.83
C ALA A 24 -10.82 13.02 -13.08
N LYS A 25 -11.75 12.47 -13.87
CA LYS A 25 -12.35 13.09 -15.05
C LYS A 25 -13.43 14.13 -14.73
N LEU A 26 -13.92 14.16 -13.49
CA LEU A 26 -14.86 15.20 -13.04
C LEU A 26 -14.24 16.59 -13.17
N GLN A 27 -15.07 17.57 -13.55
CA GLN A 27 -14.64 18.96 -13.81
C GLN A 27 -14.90 19.91 -12.62
N ASP A 28 -15.54 19.41 -11.57
CA ASP A 28 -15.88 20.14 -10.35
C ASP A 28 -14.75 20.09 -9.30
N ARG A 29 -15.04 20.51 -8.06
CA ARG A 29 -14.05 20.52 -6.99
C ARG A 29 -13.69 19.10 -6.57
N THR A 30 -14.65 18.19 -6.60
CA THR A 30 -14.45 16.76 -6.36
C THR A 30 -13.40 16.21 -7.32
N GLY A 31 -13.53 16.45 -8.61
CA GLY A 31 -12.53 16.03 -9.60
C GLY A 31 -11.13 16.62 -9.35
N LYS A 32 -11.03 17.85 -8.82
CA LYS A 32 -9.73 18.45 -8.43
C LYS A 32 -9.12 17.72 -7.24
N ALA A 33 -9.90 17.39 -6.21
CA ALA A 33 -9.44 16.61 -5.06
C ALA A 33 -9.02 15.20 -5.48
N THR A 34 -9.82 14.53 -6.31
CA THR A 34 -9.52 13.20 -6.86
C THR A 34 -8.19 13.17 -7.60
N ARG A 35 -7.89 14.18 -8.45
CA ARG A 35 -6.61 14.27 -9.15
C ARG A 35 -5.42 14.42 -8.19
N LEU A 36 -5.60 15.05 -7.03
CA LEU A 36 -4.56 15.14 -6.02
C LEU A 36 -4.32 13.77 -5.39
N VAL A 37 -5.39 13.11 -4.92
CA VAL A 37 -5.32 11.75 -4.35
C VAL A 37 -4.66 10.78 -5.33
N ALA A 38 -5.09 10.76 -6.60
CA ALA A 38 -4.52 9.88 -7.63
C ALA A 38 -3.00 10.01 -7.76
N ARG A 39 -2.46 11.24 -7.75
CA ARG A 39 -1.01 11.48 -7.81
C ARG A 39 -0.26 11.05 -6.55
N LEU A 40 -0.89 11.17 -5.39
CA LEU A 40 -0.28 10.76 -4.12
C LEU A 40 -0.20 9.24 -4.05
N ILE A 41 -1.31 8.53 -4.32
CA ILE A 41 -1.33 7.06 -4.24
C ILE A 41 -0.52 6.40 -5.35
N GLU A 42 -0.42 6.99 -6.55
CA GLU A 42 0.44 6.46 -7.63
C GLU A 42 1.90 6.33 -7.15
N ARG A 43 2.40 7.36 -6.46
CA ARG A 43 3.77 7.39 -5.94
C ARG A 43 3.93 6.47 -4.73
N HIS A 44 2.94 6.45 -3.85
CA HIS A 44 2.96 5.63 -2.65
C HIS A 44 2.96 4.13 -3.01
N PHE A 45 1.97 3.69 -3.80
CA PHE A 45 1.83 2.30 -4.24
C PHE A 45 3.05 1.80 -4.99
N ALA A 46 3.72 2.66 -5.77
CA ALA A 46 4.95 2.29 -6.45
C ALA A 46 6.07 1.89 -5.48
N LYS A 47 6.22 2.60 -4.35
CA LYS A 47 7.21 2.25 -3.32
C LYS A 47 6.84 0.95 -2.62
N GLU A 48 5.57 0.80 -2.29
CA GLU A 48 5.09 -0.40 -1.60
C GLU A 48 5.29 -1.66 -2.44
N GLU A 49 4.98 -1.58 -3.73
CA GLU A 49 5.21 -2.68 -4.66
C GLU A 49 6.69 -2.90 -4.97
N GLU A 50 7.54 -1.90 -4.79
CA GLU A 50 8.99 -2.03 -4.96
C GLU A 50 9.62 -2.84 -3.81
N PHE A 51 9.23 -2.57 -2.56
CA PHE A 51 9.92 -3.17 -1.40
C PHE A 51 9.05 -3.54 -0.20
N ALA A 52 7.87 -2.96 -0.01
CA ALA A 52 7.07 -3.21 1.20
C ALA A 52 6.25 -4.52 1.10
N LEU A 53 5.55 -4.72 -0.01
CA LEU A 53 4.62 -5.82 -0.22
C LEU A 53 5.23 -7.10 -0.80
N PRO A 54 6.29 -7.07 -1.64
CA PRO A 54 6.88 -8.29 -2.19
C PRO A 54 7.28 -9.36 -1.16
N PRO A 55 7.82 -9.02 0.03
CA PRO A 55 8.11 -10.02 1.07
C PRO A 55 6.89 -10.84 1.50
N LEU A 56 5.68 -10.27 1.46
CA LEU A 56 4.44 -10.95 1.84
C LEU A 56 4.12 -12.14 0.92
N GLY A 57 4.66 -12.14 -0.31
CA GLY A 57 4.56 -13.26 -1.25
C GLY A 57 5.18 -14.57 -0.72
N LEU A 58 6.03 -14.50 0.31
CA LEU A 58 6.65 -15.66 0.93
C LEU A 58 5.76 -16.35 1.97
N LEU A 59 4.70 -15.70 2.45
CA LEU A 59 3.87 -16.22 3.55
C LEU A 59 3.38 -17.67 3.33
N PRO A 60 2.87 -18.08 2.15
CA PRO A 60 2.41 -19.45 1.95
C PRO A 60 3.52 -20.50 2.10
N ALA A 61 4.74 -20.20 1.65
CA ALA A 61 5.88 -21.10 1.76
C ALA A 61 6.43 -21.13 3.20
N LEU A 62 6.56 -19.96 3.84
CA LEU A 62 7.01 -19.84 5.22
C LEU A 62 6.06 -20.54 6.19
N ALA A 63 4.74 -20.47 5.95
CA ALA A 63 3.73 -21.18 6.74
C ALA A 63 3.88 -22.72 6.68
N GLN A 64 4.48 -23.24 5.61
CA GLN A 64 4.79 -24.66 5.46
C GLN A 64 6.20 -25.03 6.00
N GLY A 65 6.94 -24.04 6.53
CA GLY A 65 8.32 -24.22 6.99
C GLY A 65 9.37 -24.27 5.87
N THR A 66 8.97 -23.98 4.63
CA THR A 66 9.87 -23.95 3.47
C THR A 66 10.73 -22.69 3.50
N ILE A 67 12.05 -22.89 3.45
CA ILE A 67 13.03 -21.80 3.42
C ILE A 67 14.07 -22.11 2.35
N GLU A 68 14.29 -21.14 1.47
CA GLU A 68 15.23 -21.27 0.36
C GLU A 68 16.26 -20.15 0.39
N PRO A 69 17.51 -20.37 -0.05
CA PRO A 69 18.54 -19.33 -0.09
C PRO A 69 18.12 -18.07 -0.84
N GLY A 70 17.30 -18.22 -1.89
CA GLY A 70 16.78 -17.10 -2.68
C GLY A 70 15.86 -16.15 -1.92
N MET A 71 15.34 -16.54 -0.75
CA MET A 71 14.52 -15.69 0.12
C MET A 71 15.34 -14.60 0.81
N ALA A 72 16.68 -14.68 0.81
CA ALA A 72 17.54 -13.65 1.41
C ALA A 72 17.29 -12.24 0.85
N ALA A 73 16.79 -12.11 -0.39
CA ALA A 73 16.40 -10.82 -0.96
C ALA A 73 15.31 -10.09 -0.12
N ALA A 74 14.42 -10.83 0.54
CA ALA A 74 13.39 -10.27 1.41
C ALA A 74 13.99 -9.62 2.66
N ILE A 75 15.18 -10.03 3.10
CA ILE A 75 15.88 -9.41 4.23
C ILE A 75 16.23 -7.96 3.89
N THR A 76 16.80 -7.72 2.71
CA THR A 76 17.16 -6.37 2.25
C THR A 76 15.92 -5.49 2.07
N MET A 77 14.85 -6.04 1.47
CA MET A 77 13.58 -5.32 1.30
C MET A 77 12.95 -4.96 2.65
N ALA A 78 12.93 -5.89 3.60
CA ALA A 78 12.40 -5.67 4.94
C ALA A 78 13.24 -4.67 5.76
N ALA A 79 14.56 -4.66 5.60
CA ALA A 79 15.44 -3.67 6.21
C ALA A 79 15.16 -2.27 5.65
N ARG A 80 15.05 -2.14 4.32
CA ARG A 80 14.65 -0.89 3.67
C ARG A 80 13.29 -0.41 4.15
N LEU A 81 12.30 -1.32 4.21
CA LEU A 81 10.98 -1.01 4.74
C LEU A 81 11.05 -0.49 6.17
N HIS A 82 11.81 -1.13 7.05
CA HIS A 82 11.99 -0.68 8.42
C HIS A 82 12.58 0.75 8.49
N ASP A 83 13.59 1.04 7.69
CA ASP A 83 14.29 2.33 7.69
C ASP A 83 13.46 3.44 7.05
N GLU A 84 12.70 3.14 6.00
CA GLU A 84 11.81 4.09 5.30
C GLU A 84 10.39 4.17 5.91
N LEU A 85 10.07 3.34 6.92
CA LEU A 85 8.73 3.31 7.53
C LEU A 85 8.26 4.69 8.02
N PRO A 86 9.07 5.53 8.70
CA PRO A 86 8.63 6.85 9.13
C PRO A 86 8.16 7.75 7.98
N ASP A 87 8.83 7.65 6.82
CA ASP A 87 8.52 8.41 5.62
C ASP A 87 7.25 7.88 4.94
N LEU A 88 7.11 6.55 4.82
CA LEU A 88 5.86 5.94 4.33
C LEU A 88 4.67 6.39 5.18
N LEU A 89 4.77 6.30 6.51
CA LEU A 89 3.69 6.76 7.40
C LEU A 89 3.42 8.28 7.27
N ALA A 90 4.43 9.08 6.92
CA ALA A 90 4.23 10.50 6.64
C ALA A 90 3.46 10.72 5.34
N GLU A 91 3.72 9.91 4.31
CA GLU A 91 2.95 9.91 3.07
C GLU A 91 1.50 9.50 3.30
N GLN A 92 1.25 8.44 4.07
CA GLN A 92 -0.11 8.01 4.42
C GLN A 92 -0.91 9.12 5.10
N ARG A 93 -0.29 9.88 6.02
CA ARG A 93 -0.95 11.05 6.66
C ARG A 93 -1.33 12.13 5.64
N VAL A 94 -0.50 12.37 4.64
CA VAL A 94 -0.80 13.33 3.56
C VAL A 94 -1.92 12.81 2.65
N ILE A 95 -1.93 11.50 2.37
CA ILE A 95 -3.00 10.84 1.61
C ILE A 95 -4.33 10.95 2.36
N VAL A 96 -4.36 10.59 3.66
CA VAL A 96 -5.55 10.70 4.51
C VAL A 96 -6.10 12.12 4.53
N ALA A 97 -5.26 13.14 4.73
CA ALA A 97 -5.71 14.53 4.67
C ALA A 97 -6.29 14.91 3.30
N ALA A 98 -5.73 14.40 2.21
CA ALA A 98 -6.29 14.62 0.87
C ALA A 98 -7.62 13.87 0.64
N LEU A 99 -7.81 12.73 1.29
CA LEU A 99 -9.06 11.96 1.26
C LEU A 99 -10.17 12.66 2.06
N GLU A 100 -9.85 13.27 3.20
CA GLU A 100 -10.80 14.09 3.96
C GLU A 100 -11.31 15.28 3.12
N GLU A 101 -10.41 15.95 2.38
CA GLU A 101 -10.79 17.01 1.45
C GLU A 101 -11.61 16.50 0.26
N LEU A 102 -11.31 15.30 -0.25
CA LEU A 102 -12.12 14.64 -1.27
C LEU A 102 -13.53 14.35 -0.76
N MET A 103 -13.67 13.81 0.45
CA MET A 103 -14.96 13.52 1.07
C MET A 103 -15.78 14.80 1.21
N ALA A 104 -15.20 15.88 1.76
CA ALA A 104 -15.90 17.14 1.92
C ALA A 104 -16.39 17.74 0.57
N ALA A 105 -15.57 17.66 -0.48
CA ALA A 105 -15.97 18.10 -1.81
C ALA A 105 -17.11 17.23 -2.37
N ALA A 106 -16.95 15.91 -2.29
CA ALA A 106 -17.89 14.91 -2.79
C ALA A 106 -19.26 15.01 -2.11
N GLU A 107 -19.30 15.17 -0.79
CA GLU A 107 -20.54 15.41 -0.03
C GLU A 107 -21.26 16.67 -0.50
N SER A 108 -20.52 17.77 -0.69
CA SER A 108 -21.09 19.04 -1.11
C SER A 108 -21.61 19.06 -2.55
N GLU A 109 -21.09 18.16 -3.40
CA GLU A 109 -21.41 18.08 -4.83
C GLU A 109 -22.28 16.87 -5.19
N GLY A 110 -22.62 16.01 -4.21
CA GLY A 110 -23.55 14.89 -4.37
C GLY A 110 -22.92 13.60 -4.90
N HIS A 111 -21.61 13.43 -4.78
CA HIS A 111 -20.85 12.25 -5.24
C HIS A 111 -20.66 11.24 -4.09
N ALA A 112 -21.75 10.67 -3.59
CA ALA A 112 -21.72 9.77 -2.42
C ALA A 112 -20.81 8.54 -2.61
N GLU A 113 -20.63 8.06 -3.84
CA GLU A 113 -19.71 6.98 -4.18
C GLU A 113 -18.25 7.33 -3.89
N LEU A 114 -17.87 8.60 -4.00
CA LEU A 114 -16.50 9.04 -3.74
C LEU A 114 -16.21 9.24 -2.25
N VAL A 115 -17.24 9.43 -1.44
CA VAL A 115 -17.14 9.32 0.03
C VAL A 115 -16.81 7.89 0.41
N GLY A 116 -17.58 6.91 -0.11
CA GLY A 116 -17.33 5.49 0.16
C GLY A 116 -15.97 5.00 -0.37
N PHE A 117 -15.52 5.51 -1.52
CA PHE A 117 -14.16 5.27 -2.02
C PHE A 117 -13.09 5.76 -1.04
N ALA A 118 -13.24 6.99 -0.53
CA ALA A 118 -12.27 7.58 0.37
C ALA A 118 -12.17 6.80 1.69
N GLU A 119 -13.30 6.42 2.28
CA GLU A 119 -13.35 5.56 3.48
C GLU A 119 -12.66 4.21 3.25
N LYS A 120 -12.91 3.58 2.09
CA LYS A 120 -12.26 2.32 1.69
C LYS A 120 -10.75 2.49 1.57
N LEU A 121 -10.27 3.58 0.97
CA LEU A 121 -8.84 3.83 0.81
C LEU A 121 -8.17 4.14 2.16
N MET A 122 -8.85 4.87 3.06
CA MET A 122 -8.35 5.08 4.43
C MET A 122 -8.20 3.74 5.19
N LEU A 123 -9.17 2.84 5.05
CA LEU A 123 -9.08 1.50 5.64
C LEU A 123 -7.90 0.69 5.08
N HIS A 124 -7.62 0.81 3.78
CA HIS A 124 -6.48 0.17 3.14
C HIS A 124 -5.15 0.64 3.77
N GLU A 125 -4.95 1.95 3.94
CA GLU A 125 -3.76 2.51 4.61
C GLU A 125 -3.58 1.96 6.04
N GLU A 126 -4.68 1.83 6.79
CA GLU A 126 -4.67 1.27 8.15
C GLU A 126 -4.28 -0.22 8.17
N ILE A 127 -4.79 -1.01 7.23
CA ILE A 127 -4.42 -2.42 7.08
C ILE A 127 -2.93 -2.54 6.81
N GLU A 128 -2.37 -1.68 5.97
CA GLU A 128 -0.95 -1.73 5.65
C GLU A 128 -0.09 -1.36 6.85
N GLN A 129 -0.44 -0.30 7.54
CA GLN A 129 0.24 0.15 8.75
C GLN A 129 0.20 -0.91 9.86
N GLN A 130 -0.95 -1.55 10.08
CA GLN A 130 -1.15 -2.44 11.23
C GLN A 130 -0.83 -3.91 10.93
N VAL A 131 -0.91 -4.32 9.67
CA VAL A 131 -0.80 -5.73 9.26
C VAL A 131 0.31 -5.92 8.24
N SER A 132 0.25 -5.27 7.08
CA SER A 132 1.15 -5.57 5.96
C SER A 132 2.61 -5.23 6.26
N TYR A 133 2.91 -3.98 6.64
CA TYR A 133 4.29 -3.56 6.88
C TYR A 133 4.93 -4.29 8.07
N PRO A 134 4.26 -4.42 9.24
CA PRO A 134 4.83 -5.18 10.34
C PRO A 134 5.11 -6.64 9.96
N THR A 135 4.23 -7.26 9.16
CA THR A 135 4.42 -8.63 8.70
C THR A 135 5.62 -8.75 7.76
N ALA A 136 5.79 -7.83 6.80
CA ALA A 136 6.95 -7.82 5.91
C ALA A 136 8.27 -7.65 6.68
N ILE A 137 8.30 -6.78 7.70
CA ILE A 137 9.45 -6.62 8.60
C ILE A 137 9.73 -7.91 9.38
N LEU A 138 8.68 -8.57 9.91
CA LEU A 138 8.82 -9.84 10.64
C LEU A 138 9.36 -10.96 9.74
N ILE A 139 8.94 -11.03 8.47
CA ILE A 139 9.48 -11.98 7.49
C ILE A 139 10.99 -11.81 7.33
N GLY A 140 11.46 -10.56 7.18
CA GLY A 140 12.90 -10.27 7.09
C GLY A 140 13.67 -10.74 8.32
N LYS A 141 13.18 -10.41 9.52
CA LYS A 141 13.80 -10.85 10.79
C LYS A 141 13.80 -12.37 10.94
N TYR A 142 12.70 -13.03 10.56
CA TYR A 142 12.60 -14.48 10.59
C TYR A 142 13.62 -15.14 9.66
N LEU A 143 13.77 -14.62 8.44
CA LEU A 143 14.73 -15.14 7.47
C LEU A 143 16.18 -14.95 7.91
N GLN A 144 16.54 -13.82 8.53
CA GLN A 144 17.86 -13.61 9.14
C GLN A 144 18.19 -14.74 10.14
N LEU A 145 17.27 -15.00 11.07
CA LEU A 145 17.42 -16.05 12.07
C LEU A 145 17.58 -17.45 11.45
N ARG A 146 16.83 -17.75 10.39
CA ARG A 146 16.78 -19.09 9.78
C ARG A 146 17.90 -19.35 8.78
N LEU A 147 18.36 -18.33 8.07
CA LEU A 147 19.46 -18.42 7.11
C LEU A 147 20.83 -18.22 7.77
N LYS A 148 20.85 -17.84 9.06
CA LYS A 148 22.07 -17.50 9.83
C LYS A 148 22.82 -16.31 9.21
N THR A 149 22.05 -15.33 8.74
CA THR A 149 22.52 -14.12 8.09
C THR A 149 22.20 -12.90 8.93
#